data_AF-A0A7Y5SK38-F1
#
_entry.id   AF-A0A7Y5SK38-F1
#
_cell.length_a   1.000
_cell.length_b   1.000
_cell.length_c   1.000
_cell.angle_alpha   90.00
_cell.angle_beta   90.00
_cell.angle_gamma   90.00
#
_symmetry.space_group_name_H-M   'P 1'
#
loop_
_entity.id
_entity.type
_entity.pdbx_description
1 polymer ?
#
loop_
_entity_poly.entity_id
_entity_poly.type
_entity_poly.pdbx_seq_one_letter_code
_entity_poly.pdbx_strand_id
1 'polypeptide(L)'
;MAGLAVFWASPWTLFGLTIGLLTLLGGGRVQRVGRVIEFWGAGPAFFLRTFPLIRGASAVTFGHTVLARDWECLESSRPHELVHVRQYERWGPGFVPVYLFWWAALWLAGKHPYFDNPFEREAFEKSK
;
A
#
# COMPACT_ATOMS: atom_id res chain seq x y z
N MET A 1 7.62 21.91 -2.71
CA MET A 1 7.83 20.59 -3.37
C MET A 1 6.81 19.52 -2.97
N ALA A 2 6.24 19.53 -1.75
CA ALA A 2 5.27 18.52 -1.30
C ALA A 2 4.01 18.37 -2.20
N GLY A 3 3.53 19.46 -2.81
CA GLY A 3 2.39 19.42 -3.74
C GLY A 3 2.67 18.63 -5.02
N LEU A 4 3.90 18.65 -5.54
CA LEU A 4 4.28 17.90 -6.73
C LEU A 4 4.27 16.40 -6.47
N ALA A 5 4.76 15.96 -5.30
CA ALA A 5 4.73 14.56 -4.89
C ALA A 5 3.29 14.03 -4.72
N VAL A 6 2.38 14.83 -4.14
CA VAL A 6 0.96 14.47 -4.02
C VAL A 6 0.30 14.33 -5.38
N PHE A 7 0.51 15.31 -6.27
CA PHE A 7 -0.02 15.26 -7.64
C PHE A 7 0.55 14.06 -8.41
N TRP A 8 1.85 13.81 -8.29
CA TRP A 8 2.54 12.70 -8.95
C TRP A 8 2.03 11.33 -8.50
N ALA A 9 1.77 11.16 -7.21
CA ALA A 9 1.18 9.93 -6.67
C ALA A 9 -0.37 9.88 -6.78
N SER A 10 -1.00 10.91 -7.34
CA SER A 10 -2.46 11.06 -7.28
C SER A 10 -3.26 9.95 -7.97
N PRO A 11 -2.84 9.34 -9.10
CA PRO A 11 -3.64 8.28 -9.73
C PRO A 11 -3.84 7.07 -8.80
N TRP A 12 -2.75 6.63 -8.14
CA TRP A 12 -2.82 5.54 -7.16
C TRP A 12 -3.50 5.98 -5.87
N THR A 13 -3.32 7.23 -5.46
CA THR A 13 -4.04 7.78 -4.29
C THR A 13 -5.55 7.74 -4.51
N LEU A 14 -6.03 8.17 -5.69
CA LEU A 14 -7.45 8.14 -6.07
C LEU A 14 -7.98 6.71 -6.15
N PHE A 15 -7.19 5.78 -6.69
CA PHE A 15 -7.53 4.36 -6.68
C PHE A 15 -7.72 3.84 -5.24
N GLY A 16 -6.73 4.06 -4.37
CA GLY A 16 -6.80 3.69 -2.97
C GLY A 16 -7.97 4.33 -2.23
N LEU A 17 -8.22 5.62 -2.45
CA LEU A 17 -9.36 6.34 -1.88
C LEU A 17 -10.69 5.75 -2.34
N THR A 18 -10.82 5.40 -3.61
CA THR A 18 -12.04 4.79 -4.15
C THR A 18 -12.32 3.48 -3.42
N ILE A 19 -11.31 2.61 -3.27
CA ILE A 19 -11.45 1.37 -2.51
C ILE A 19 -11.77 1.67 -1.05
N GLY A 20 -11.00 2.53 -0.38
CA GLY A 20 -11.19 2.90 1.02
C GLY A 20 -12.59 3.43 1.31
N LEU A 21 -13.11 4.33 0.47
CA LEU A 21 -14.46 4.88 0.61
C LEU A 21 -15.55 3.82 0.41
N LEU A 22 -15.40 2.92 -0.58
CA LEU A 22 -16.34 1.80 -0.75
C LEU A 22 -16.35 0.89 0.48
N THR A 23 -15.21 0.74 1.14
CA THR A 23 -15.11 -0.09 2.35
C THR A 23 -15.76 0.54 3.59
N LEU A 24 -15.98 1.86 3.61
CA LEU A 24 -16.72 2.53 4.69
C LEU A 24 -18.19 2.09 4.74
N LEU A 25 -18.78 1.71 3.60
CA LEU A 25 -20.14 1.18 3.55
C LEU A 25 -20.29 -0.12 4.37
N GLY A 26 -19.19 -0.85 4.58
CA GLY A 26 -19.13 -2.06 5.40
C GLY A 26 -18.72 -1.83 6.85
N GLY A 27 -18.82 -0.60 7.37
CA GLY A 27 -18.43 -0.28 8.76
C GLY A 27 -16.92 -0.07 8.95
N GLY A 28 -16.19 0.22 7.87
CA GLY A 28 -14.79 0.65 7.95
C GLY A 28 -14.63 1.98 8.68
N ARG A 29 -13.43 2.23 9.18
CA ARG A 29 -13.02 3.49 9.80
C ARG A 29 -11.97 4.17 8.94
N VAL A 30 -11.85 5.48 9.09
CA VAL A 30 -10.86 6.29 8.39
C VAL A 30 -10.23 7.29 9.35
N GLN A 31 -8.94 7.55 9.16
CA GLN A 31 -8.25 8.67 9.78
C GLN A 31 -7.27 9.31 8.82
N ARG A 32 -6.85 10.53 9.16
CA ARG A 32 -5.79 11.23 8.44
C ARG A 32 -4.56 11.34 9.33
N VAL A 33 -3.42 10.87 8.85
CA VAL A 33 -2.10 11.02 9.49
C VAL A 33 -1.20 11.81 8.56
N GLY A 34 -1.05 13.11 8.85
CA GLY A 34 -0.31 14.03 7.99
C GLY A 34 -0.93 14.14 6.59
N ARG A 35 -0.27 13.55 5.58
CA ARG A 35 -0.73 13.52 4.18
C ARG A 35 -1.37 12.19 3.78
N VAL A 36 -1.37 11.20 4.67
CA VAL A 36 -1.88 9.86 4.41
C VAL A 36 -3.30 9.72 4.94
N ILE A 37 -4.17 9.08 4.17
CA ILE A 37 -5.50 8.65 4.59
C ILE A 37 -5.46 7.16 4.86
N GLU A 38 -5.72 6.76 6.09
CA GLU A 38 -5.64 5.38 6.55
C GLU A 38 -7.06 4.84 6.77
N PHE A 39 -7.38 3.69 6.19
CA PHE A 39 -8.65 2.99 6.36
C PHE A 39 -8.43 1.63 7.03
N TRP A 40 -9.35 1.22 7.91
CA TRP A 40 -9.31 -0.12 8.51
C TRP A 40 -10.70 -0.66 8.86
N GLY A 41 -10.81 -1.97 9.11
CA GLY A 41 -12.04 -2.64 9.53
C GLY A 41 -12.55 -3.69 8.53
N ALA A 42 -13.83 -4.06 8.64
CA ALA A 42 -14.38 -5.21 7.91
C ALA A 42 -14.28 -5.08 6.38
N GLY A 43 -14.53 -3.89 5.84
CA GLY A 43 -14.42 -3.64 4.40
C GLY A 43 -12.98 -3.77 3.88
N PRO A 44 -11.98 -3.04 4.42
CA PRO A 44 -10.59 -3.25 4.03
C PRO A 44 -10.10 -4.69 4.25
N ALA A 45 -10.51 -5.33 5.36
CA ALA A 45 -10.18 -6.73 5.63
C ALA A 45 -10.72 -7.69 4.55
N PHE A 46 -11.96 -7.47 4.08
CA PHE A 46 -12.54 -8.25 2.99
C PHE A 46 -11.75 -8.08 1.69
N PHE A 47 -11.41 -6.84 1.34
CA PHE A 47 -10.60 -6.54 0.16
C PHE A 47 -9.24 -7.25 0.20
N LEU A 48 -8.51 -7.11 1.32
CA LEU A 48 -7.18 -7.73 1.52
C LEU A 48 -7.21 -9.26 1.60
N ARG A 49 -8.36 -9.88 1.91
CA ARG A 49 -8.53 -11.34 1.90
C ARG A 49 -8.90 -11.90 0.53
N THR A 50 -9.42 -11.05 -0.37
CA THR A 50 -10.03 -11.48 -1.63
C THR A 50 -9.17 -11.12 -2.85
N PHE A 51 -8.44 -10.00 -2.80
CA PHE A 51 -7.64 -9.54 -3.93
C PHE A 51 -6.38 -10.40 -4.12
N PRO A 52 -6.17 -11.08 -5.27
CA PRO A 52 -5.18 -12.14 -5.41
C PRO A 52 -3.73 -11.76 -5.09
N LEU A 53 -3.30 -10.55 -5.46
CA LEU A 53 -1.89 -10.12 -5.33
C LEU A 53 -1.48 -9.69 -3.93
N ILE A 54 -2.45 -9.34 -3.08
CA ILE A 54 -2.22 -8.86 -1.70
C ILE A 54 -2.96 -9.75 -0.70
N ARG A 55 -3.36 -10.95 -1.13
CA ARG A 55 -4.16 -11.86 -0.34
C ARG A 55 -3.42 -12.23 0.95
N GLY A 56 -4.00 -11.85 2.08
CA GLY A 56 -3.43 -12.14 3.40
C GLY A 56 -2.51 -11.05 3.95
N ALA A 57 -2.29 -9.96 3.21
CA ALA A 57 -1.55 -8.80 3.71
C ALA A 57 -2.27 -8.16 4.91
N SER A 58 -1.49 -7.67 5.87
CA SER A 58 -2.00 -6.92 7.02
C SER A 58 -2.46 -5.51 6.63
N ALA A 59 -1.73 -4.89 5.71
CA ALA A 59 -2.05 -3.61 5.11
C ALA A 59 -1.51 -3.53 3.66
N VAL A 60 -1.92 -2.48 2.94
CA VAL A 60 -1.41 -2.13 1.61
C VAL A 60 -1.46 -0.62 1.40
N THR A 61 -0.49 -0.09 0.68
CA THR A 61 -0.44 1.33 0.29
C THR A 61 -0.74 1.53 -1.20
N PHE A 62 -1.54 2.56 -1.49
CA PHE A 62 -1.75 3.12 -2.83
C PHE A 62 -1.57 4.63 -2.79
N GLY A 63 -0.43 5.13 -3.27
CA GLY A 63 -0.13 6.56 -3.20
C GLY A 63 -0.10 7.05 -1.74
N HIS A 64 -1.02 7.94 -1.40
CA HIS A 64 -1.20 8.46 -0.04
C HIS A 64 -2.38 7.80 0.72
N THR A 65 -2.83 6.63 0.28
CA THR A 65 -3.90 5.88 0.94
C THR A 65 -3.36 4.56 1.46
N VAL A 66 -3.64 4.24 2.72
CA VAL A 66 -3.30 2.96 3.35
C VAL A 66 -4.59 2.24 3.72
N LEU A 67 -4.70 0.96 3.39
CA LEU A 67 -5.81 0.10 3.77
C LEU A 67 -5.26 -1.02 4.66
N ALA A 68 -5.83 -1.22 5.84
CA ALA A 68 -5.41 -2.27 6.78
C ALA A 68 -6.59 -3.12 7.25
N ARG A 69 -6.36 -4.37 7.65
CA ARG A 69 -7.46 -5.26 8.08
C ARG A 69 -8.16 -4.77 9.34
N ASP A 70 -7.40 -4.29 10.31
CA ASP A 70 -7.84 -3.82 11.61
C ASP A 70 -6.85 -2.76 12.13
N TRP A 71 -7.12 -2.23 13.34
CA TRP A 71 -6.31 -1.17 13.92
C TRP A 71 -4.90 -1.67 14.26
N GLU A 72 -4.80 -2.89 14.80
CA GLU A 72 -3.55 -3.51 15.21
C GLU A 72 -2.64 -3.75 14.00
N CYS A 73 -3.20 -4.25 12.89
CA CYS A 73 -2.49 -4.37 11.62
C CYS A 73 -2.05 -2.99 11.12
N LEU A 74 -2.91 -1.98 11.18
CA LEU A 74 -2.56 -0.62 10.74
C LEU A 74 -1.39 -0.05 11.54
N GLU A 75 -1.46 -0.13 12.86
CA GLU A 75 -0.45 0.44 13.76
C GLU A 75 0.90 -0.27 13.62
N SER A 76 0.90 -1.60 13.59
CA SER A 76 2.13 -2.40 13.45
C SER A 76 2.78 -2.29 12.07
N SER A 77 2.00 -2.12 11.00
CA SER A 77 2.52 -1.97 9.63
C SER A 77 2.80 -0.53 9.22
N ARG A 78 2.32 0.48 9.94
CA ARG A 78 2.45 1.90 9.56
C ARG A 78 3.88 2.30 9.16
N PRO A 79 4.94 1.96 9.91
CA PRO A 79 6.30 2.33 9.50
C PRO A 79 6.68 1.77 8.11
N HIS A 80 6.25 0.55 7.81
CA HIS A 80 6.46 -0.13 6.53
C HIS A 80 5.64 0.52 5.41
N GLU A 81 4.35 0.74 5.62
CA GLU A 81 3.45 1.38 4.64
C GLU A 81 3.90 2.81 4.29
N LEU A 82 4.43 3.56 5.25
CA LEU A 82 5.00 4.90 4.99
C LEU A 82 6.25 4.87 4.10
N VAL A 83 6.97 3.75 4.01
CA VAL A 83 8.03 3.58 3.01
C VAL A 83 7.42 3.48 1.62
N HIS A 84 6.34 2.70 1.45
CA HIS A 84 5.63 2.63 0.18
C HIS A 84 5.04 3.98 -0.23
N VAL A 85 4.51 4.78 0.70
CA VAL A 85 4.08 6.16 0.41
C VAL A 85 5.23 6.94 -0.23
N ARG A 86 6.44 6.91 0.37
CA ARG A 86 7.62 7.59 -0.19
C ARG A 86 8.07 7.01 -1.53
N GLN A 87 7.88 5.71 -1.75
CA GLN A 87 8.15 5.09 -3.05
C GLN A 87 7.15 5.58 -4.10
N TYR A 88 5.86 5.70 -3.79
CA TYR A 88 4.88 6.33 -4.69
C TYR A 88 5.21 7.81 -4.93
N GLU A 89 5.69 8.55 -3.94
CA GLU A 89 6.14 9.95 -4.16
C GLU A 89 7.34 10.04 -5.11
N ARG A 90 8.18 9.00 -5.19
CA ARG A 90 9.33 8.95 -6.10
C ARG A 90 8.93 8.45 -7.50
N TRP A 91 8.16 7.38 -7.57
CA TRP A 91 7.87 6.65 -8.81
C TRP A 91 6.51 7.01 -9.44
N GLY A 92 5.59 7.57 -8.65
CA GLY A 92 4.27 8.01 -9.09
C GLY A 92 3.50 6.89 -9.80
N PRO A 93 2.96 7.14 -11.00
CA PRO A 93 2.22 6.12 -11.76
C PRO A 93 3.07 4.88 -12.08
N GLY A 94 4.39 5.05 -12.22
CA GLY A 94 5.33 3.98 -12.59
C GLY A 94 5.63 2.98 -11.46
N PHE A 95 5.23 3.26 -10.22
CA PHE A 95 5.56 2.38 -9.09
C PHE A 95 5.06 0.95 -9.27
N VAL A 96 3.76 0.77 -9.54
CA VAL A 96 3.14 -0.56 -9.67
C VAL A 96 3.71 -1.35 -10.85
N PRO A 97 3.86 -0.78 -12.07
CA PRO A 97 4.53 -1.48 -13.18
C PRO A 97 5.94 -1.98 -12.82
N VAL A 98 6.75 -1.16 -12.16
CA VAL A 98 8.12 -1.54 -11.79
C VAL A 98 8.13 -2.59 -10.66
N TYR A 99 7.21 -2.48 -9.70
CA TYR A 99 7.02 -3.48 -8.65
C TYR A 99 6.66 -4.84 -9.25
N LEU A 100 5.70 -4.88 -10.18
CA LEU A 100 5.28 -6.12 -10.86
C LEU A 100 6.35 -6.67 -11.80
N PHE A 101 7.14 -5.82 -12.43
CA PHE A 101 8.30 -6.26 -13.20
C PHE A 101 9.28 -7.04 -12.32
N TRP A 102 9.64 -6.51 -11.15
CA TRP A 102 10.51 -7.21 -10.21
C TRP A 102 9.89 -8.49 -9.68
N TRP A 103 8.59 -8.47 -9.37
CA TRP A 103 7.86 -9.67 -8.99
C TRP A 103 8.01 -10.79 -10.05
N ALA A 104 7.73 -10.48 -11.31
CA ALA A 104 7.82 -11.45 -12.41
C ALA A 104 9.26 -11.92 -12.64
N ALA A 105 10.23 -10.99 -12.66
CA ALA A 105 11.64 -11.31 -12.87
C ALA A 105 12.19 -12.22 -11.76
N LEU A 106 11.85 -11.96 -10.50
CA LEU A 106 12.27 -12.79 -9.36
C LEU A 106 11.61 -14.17 -9.41
N TRP A 107 10.32 -14.22 -9.74
CA TRP A 107 9.61 -15.49 -9.90
C TRP A 107 10.25 -16.37 -10.98
N LEU A 108 10.54 -15.79 -12.15
CA LEU A 108 11.22 -16.49 -13.25
C LEU A 108 12.64 -16.95 -12.90
N ALA A 109 13.28 -16.25 -11.96
CA ALA A 109 14.59 -16.62 -11.41
C ALA A 109 14.52 -17.62 -10.25
N GLY A 110 13.33 -18.16 -9.92
CA GLY A 110 13.13 -19.11 -8.81
C GLY A 110 13.25 -18.50 -7.42
N LYS A 111 13.18 -17.16 -7.31
CA LYS A 111 13.25 -16.41 -6.05
C LYS A 111 11.85 -16.09 -5.51
N HIS A 112 11.77 -15.65 -4.25
CA HIS A 112 10.50 -15.30 -3.64
C HIS A 112 10.03 -13.91 -4.12
N PRO A 113 8.94 -13.79 -4.90
CA PRO A 113 8.61 -12.54 -5.59
C PRO A 113 8.30 -11.34 -4.69
N TYR A 114 7.81 -11.61 -3.47
CA TYR A 114 7.53 -10.61 -2.45
C TYR A 114 8.77 -10.29 -1.58
N PHE A 115 9.26 -11.23 -0.77
CA PHE A 115 10.38 -10.99 0.14
C PHE A 115 11.70 -10.61 -0.53
N ASP A 116 11.96 -11.04 -1.77
CA ASP A 116 13.15 -10.64 -2.52
C ASP A 116 12.95 -9.36 -3.34
N ASN A 117 11.74 -8.79 -3.38
CA ASN A 117 11.43 -7.56 -4.11
C ASN A 117 12.23 -6.39 -3.52
N PRO A 118 12.98 -5.62 -4.33
CA PRO A 118 13.75 -4.48 -3.82
C PRO A 118 12.90 -3.46 -3.04
N PHE A 119 11.64 -3.26 -3.43
CA PHE A 119 10.74 -2.34 -2.76
C PHE A 119 10.31 -2.83 -1.38
N GLU A 120 10.00 -4.12 -1.25
CA GLU A 120 9.66 -4.75 0.02
C GLU A 120 10.88 -4.82 0.94
N ARG A 121 12.06 -5.15 0.40
CA ARG A 121 13.31 -5.15 1.17
C ARG A 121 13.62 -3.76 1.73
N GLU A 122 13.49 -2.72 0.93
CA GLU A 122 13.62 -1.33 1.40
C GLU A 122 12.59 -1.01 2.50
N ALA A 123 11.34 -1.47 2.33
CA ALA A 123 10.28 -1.25 3.30
C ALA A 123 10.58 -1.93 4.64
N PHE A 124 10.97 -3.20 4.65
CA PHE A 124 11.37 -3.93 5.86
C PHE A 124 12.66 -3.40 6.51
N GLU A 125 13.61 -2.90 5.71
CA GLU A 125 14.84 -2.32 6.25
C GLU A 125 14.58 -1.00 6.99
N LYS A 126 13.68 -0.17 6.46
CA LYS A 126 13.35 1.16 7.00
C LYS A 126 12.20 1.17 8.00
N SER A 127 11.60 0.02 8.30
CA SER A 127 10.48 -0.13 9.23
C SER A 127 10.87 -0.74 10.59
N LYS A 128 12.17 -0.91 10.86
CA LYS A 128 12.72 -1.36 12.15
C LYS A 128 12.98 -0.18 13.06
#